data_AF-A0A542N1M5-F1
#
_entry.id   AF-A0A542N1M5-F1
#
_cell.length_a   1.000
_cell.length_b   1.000
_cell.length_c   1.000
_cell.angle_alpha   90.00
_cell.angle_beta   90.00
_cell.angle_gamma   90.00
#
_symmetry.space_group_name_H-M   'P 1'
#
loop_
_entity.id
_entity.type
_entity.pdbx_description
1 polymer ?
#
loop_
_entity_poly.entity_id
_entity_poly.type
_entity_poly.pdbx_seq_one_letter_code
_entity_poly.pdbx_strand_id
1 'polypeptide(L)'
;MPSTGLGLSSRLRYLAYRARRINVGSVWERAREAAAQHGKWTPAIVVDMLFSAGFRQVGFQDYIDYDFAILTGRERATFMTHPFSNQLSQRFDHPDFRHLFQDKIEFDRAFSEHLHREWMVVEPGNADEVRAFTERHGTIVTKEPIGQAGTGVHRYHAADIDDWAAFHRGLHDRGELLIEEVIAQHPDLAAVCPGTVNTTRVTAFFDGERTHILAIAQKFGRGAVSDQMSFGGFYTMLDDDGRAVGPGYDSHGHVHITHPDSGFRIADFQLPMMAEVVAFVDRVARVVPQVQYVGWDIVVTPTGPVLVEGNWGAGVYENKPSVTGIRTGHKARYLAATGLG
;
A
#
# COMPACT_ATOMS: atom_id res chain seq x y z
N MET A 1 7.13 -4.54 31.06
CA MET A 1 5.89 -4.70 31.87
C MET A 1 5.28 -6.06 31.59
N PRO A 2 4.64 -6.72 32.57
CA PRO A 2 4.36 -8.16 32.49
C PRO A 2 3.31 -8.47 31.42
N SER A 3 3.54 -9.57 30.71
CA SER A 3 2.61 -10.20 29.78
C SER A 3 1.32 -10.61 30.47
N THR A 4 0.29 -9.76 30.43
CA THR A 4 -1.07 -10.16 30.76
C THR A 4 -1.76 -10.67 29.50
N GLY A 5 -1.64 -11.99 29.29
CA GLY A 5 -2.52 -12.69 28.37
C GLY A 5 -3.97 -12.37 28.72
N LEU A 6 -4.68 -11.71 27.80
CA LEU A 6 -6.10 -11.38 27.94
C LEU A 6 -6.88 -12.66 28.30
N GLY A 7 -7.40 -12.72 29.54
CA GLY A 7 -8.17 -13.84 30.06
C GLY A 7 -9.38 -14.16 29.17
N LEU A 8 -9.83 -15.42 29.17
CA LEU A 8 -10.88 -15.94 28.28
C LEU A 8 -12.13 -15.03 28.21
N SER A 9 -12.52 -14.42 29.34
CA SER A 9 -13.68 -13.52 29.45
C SER A 9 -13.50 -12.17 28.75
N SER A 10 -12.27 -11.68 28.62
CA SER A 10 -11.94 -10.45 27.89
C SER A 10 -11.91 -10.70 26.38
N ARG A 11 -11.40 -11.86 25.95
CA ARG A 11 -11.48 -12.33 24.56
C ARG A 11 -12.94 -12.54 24.14
N LEU A 12 -13.76 -13.19 24.96
CA LEU A 12 -15.19 -13.39 24.68
C LEU A 12 -15.97 -12.07 24.61
N ARG A 13 -15.68 -11.10 25.49
CA ARG A 13 -16.30 -9.76 25.42
C ARG A 13 -15.86 -8.97 24.18
N TYR A 14 -14.58 -9.05 23.81
CA TYR A 14 -14.06 -8.45 22.58
C TYR A 14 -14.70 -9.08 21.32
N LEU A 15 -14.86 -10.41 21.31
CA LEU A 15 -15.54 -11.13 20.24
C LEU A 15 -17.04 -10.79 20.17
N ALA A 16 -17.72 -10.66 21.30
CA ALA A 16 -19.13 -10.24 21.36
C ALA A 16 -19.33 -8.78 20.91
N TYR A 17 -18.40 -7.88 21.28
CA TYR A 17 -18.38 -6.49 20.81
C TYR A 17 -18.18 -6.41 19.30
N ARG A 18 -17.23 -7.18 18.76
CA ARG A 18 -16.99 -7.29 17.31
C ARG A 18 -18.22 -7.86 16.60
N ALA A 19 -18.83 -8.93 17.13
CA ALA A 19 -20.01 -9.56 16.56
C ALA A 19 -21.19 -8.61 16.38
N ARG A 20 -21.41 -7.68 17.31
CA ARG A 20 -22.45 -6.63 17.20
C ARG A 20 -22.21 -5.61 16.09
N ARG A 21 -20.98 -5.53 15.57
CA ARG A 21 -20.59 -4.64 14.47
C ARG A 21 -20.36 -5.39 13.15
N ILE A 22 -20.54 -6.71 13.13
CA ILE A 22 -20.46 -7.49 11.89
C ILE A 22 -21.72 -7.20 11.08
N ASN A 23 -21.55 -6.58 9.91
CA ASN A 23 -22.60 -6.53 8.91
C ASN A 23 -22.75 -7.93 8.29
N VAL A 24 -23.68 -8.72 8.86
CA VAL A 24 -23.93 -10.11 8.46
C VAL A 24 -24.28 -10.24 6.98
N GLY A 25 -24.97 -9.24 6.41
CA GLY A 25 -25.26 -9.18 4.97
C GLY A 25 -23.99 -9.16 4.11
N SER A 26 -23.05 -8.28 4.46
CA SER A 26 -21.77 -8.17 3.74
C SER A 26 -20.90 -9.44 3.87
N VAL A 27 -20.93 -10.11 5.03
CA VAL A 27 -20.18 -11.36 5.23
C VAL A 27 -20.77 -12.47 4.36
N TRP A 28 -22.09 -12.54 4.28
CA TRP A 28 -22.77 -13.54 3.47
C TRP A 28 -22.52 -13.34 1.97
N GLU A 29 -22.52 -12.10 1.49
CA GLU A 29 -22.20 -11.75 0.10
C GLU A 29 -20.77 -12.18 -0.28
N ARG A 30 -19.78 -11.76 0.50
CA ARG A 30 -18.37 -12.18 0.34
C ARG A 30 -18.21 -13.70 0.37
N ALA A 31 -18.92 -14.38 1.27
CA ALA A 31 -18.89 -15.83 1.34
C ALA A 31 -19.53 -16.50 0.12
N ARG A 32 -20.56 -15.91 -0.50
CA ARG A 32 -21.15 -16.40 -1.75
C ARG A 32 -20.16 -16.25 -2.91
N GLU A 33 -19.49 -15.12 -3.01
CA GLU A 33 -18.49 -14.87 -4.05
C GLU A 33 -17.33 -15.86 -3.95
N ALA A 34 -16.72 -16.00 -2.76
CA ALA A 34 -15.65 -16.98 -2.55
C ALA A 34 -16.12 -18.43 -2.75
N ALA A 35 -17.38 -18.74 -2.39
CA ALA A 35 -17.94 -20.07 -2.62
C ALA A 35 -18.08 -20.37 -4.11
N ALA A 36 -18.57 -19.41 -4.89
CA ALA A 36 -18.70 -19.54 -6.33
C ALA A 36 -17.32 -19.65 -7.00
N GLN A 37 -16.36 -18.81 -6.58
CA GLN A 37 -15.00 -18.80 -7.12
C GLN A 37 -14.25 -20.12 -6.89
N HIS A 38 -14.47 -20.76 -5.74
CA HIS A 38 -13.70 -21.94 -5.35
C HIS A 38 -14.49 -23.26 -5.34
N GLY A 39 -15.74 -23.25 -5.84
CA GLY A 39 -16.60 -24.43 -5.86
C GLY A 39 -16.89 -25.00 -4.45
N LYS A 40 -17.13 -24.12 -3.47
CA LYS A 40 -17.38 -24.48 -2.07
C LYS A 40 -18.83 -24.20 -1.67
N TRP A 41 -19.25 -24.77 -0.54
CA TRP A 41 -20.57 -24.51 0.02
C TRP A 41 -20.58 -23.22 0.86
N THR A 42 -21.44 -22.26 0.51
CA THR A 42 -21.48 -20.92 1.16
C THR A 42 -21.57 -20.98 2.69
N PRO A 43 -22.48 -21.76 3.32
CA PRO A 43 -22.54 -21.86 4.77
C PRO A 43 -21.23 -22.36 5.42
N ALA A 44 -20.50 -23.26 4.76
CA ALA A 44 -19.19 -23.70 5.27
C ALA A 44 -18.16 -22.56 5.24
N ILE A 45 -18.15 -21.75 4.18
CA ILE A 45 -17.29 -20.56 4.12
C ILE A 45 -17.69 -19.54 5.18
N VAL A 46 -18.98 -19.29 5.40
CA VAL A 46 -19.43 -18.35 6.46
C VAL A 46 -18.90 -18.79 7.83
N VAL A 47 -19.06 -20.07 8.17
CA VAL A 47 -18.56 -20.62 9.44
C VAL A 47 -17.04 -20.50 9.53
N ASP A 48 -16.31 -20.82 8.46
CA ASP A 48 -14.85 -20.75 8.43
C ASP A 48 -14.32 -19.30 8.51
N MET A 49 -14.96 -18.36 7.83
CA MET A 49 -14.66 -16.93 7.93
C MET A 49 -14.85 -16.42 9.36
N LEU A 50 -15.98 -16.75 10.00
CA LEU A 50 -16.26 -16.35 11.39
C LEU A 50 -15.27 -16.98 12.37
N PHE A 51 -14.96 -18.27 12.18
CA PHE A 51 -13.97 -18.98 12.99
C PHE A 51 -12.57 -18.37 12.82
N SER A 52 -12.15 -18.10 11.59
CA SER A 52 -10.85 -17.50 11.27
C SER A 52 -10.72 -16.09 11.84
N ALA A 53 -11.78 -15.27 11.75
CA ALA A 53 -11.82 -13.95 12.35
C ALA A 53 -11.82 -13.97 13.88
N GLY A 54 -12.52 -14.92 14.50
CA GLY A 54 -12.63 -15.01 15.95
C GLY A 54 -11.41 -15.61 16.64
N PHE A 55 -10.76 -16.59 16.00
CA PHE A 55 -9.75 -17.41 16.67
C PHE A 55 -8.38 -17.40 15.99
N ARG A 56 -8.27 -16.92 14.74
CA ARG A 56 -7.03 -16.97 13.95
C ARG A 56 -6.52 -15.61 13.49
N GLN A 57 -7.14 -14.51 13.93
CA GLN A 57 -6.75 -13.13 13.57
C GLN A 57 -6.73 -12.89 12.05
N VAL A 58 -7.71 -13.43 11.34
CA VAL A 58 -7.87 -13.25 9.89
C VAL A 58 -9.02 -12.28 9.65
N GLY A 59 -8.78 -11.14 9.00
CA GLY A 59 -9.86 -10.26 8.57
C GLY A 59 -10.74 -10.91 7.51
N PHE A 60 -12.00 -10.47 7.37
CA PHE A 60 -12.84 -11.00 6.29
C PHE A 60 -12.29 -10.65 4.91
N GLN A 61 -11.65 -9.49 4.74
CA GLN A 61 -10.97 -9.14 3.50
C GLN A 61 -9.75 -10.05 3.26
N ASP A 62 -8.87 -10.24 4.26
CA ASP A 62 -7.72 -11.18 4.15
C ASP A 62 -8.15 -12.57 3.67
N TYR A 63 -9.27 -13.06 4.22
CA TYR A 63 -9.79 -14.39 3.88
C TYR A 63 -10.13 -14.51 2.39
N ILE A 64 -10.69 -13.44 1.81
CA ILE A 64 -11.11 -13.37 0.41
C ILE A 64 -9.92 -13.08 -0.50
N ASP A 65 -9.12 -12.07 -0.17
CA ASP A 65 -8.01 -11.61 -1.00
C ASP A 65 -6.97 -12.72 -1.19
N TYR A 66 -6.68 -13.47 -0.14
CA TYR A 66 -5.62 -14.49 -0.13
C TYR A 66 -6.15 -15.94 -0.18
N ASP A 67 -7.38 -16.12 -0.67
CA ASP A 67 -8.05 -17.41 -0.91
C ASP A 67 -7.98 -18.39 0.27
N PHE A 68 -8.22 -17.93 1.50
CA PHE A 68 -8.14 -18.82 2.68
C PHE A 68 -9.05 -20.05 2.55
N ALA A 69 -10.17 -19.93 1.82
CA ALA A 69 -11.12 -21.01 1.56
C ALA A 69 -10.51 -22.26 0.89
N ILE A 70 -9.38 -22.13 0.18
CA ILE A 70 -8.70 -23.26 -0.48
C ILE A 70 -7.41 -23.69 0.22
N LEU A 71 -6.99 -23.01 1.28
CA LEU A 71 -5.75 -23.29 2.02
C LEU A 71 -5.98 -24.25 3.19
N THR A 72 -5.00 -25.11 3.45
CA THR A 72 -4.91 -25.95 4.65
C THR A 72 -4.54 -25.12 5.88
N GLY A 73 -4.76 -25.66 7.08
CA GLY A 73 -4.38 -24.96 8.33
C GLY A 73 -2.89 -24.62 8.42
N ARG A 74 -2.01 -25.49 7.88
CA ARG A 74 -0.56 -25.24 7.84
C ARG A 74 -0.20 -24.13 6.87
N GLU A 75 -0.82 -24.12 5.68
CA GLU A 75 -0.63 -23.06 4.69
C GLU A 75 -1.13 -21.72 5.24
N ARG A 76 -2.35 -21.65 5.79
CA ARG A 76 -2.92 -20.43 6.40
C ARG A 76 -2.03 -19.83 7.48
N ALA A 77 -1.32 -20.66 8.25
CA ALA A 77 -0.43 -20.19 9.31
C ALA A 77 0.78 -19.38 8.78
N THR A 78 1.10 -19.50 7.48
CA THR A 78 2.20 -18.77 6.84
C THR A 78 1.81 -17.40 6.29
N PHE A 79 0.52 -17.08 6.22
CA PHE A 79 0.04 -15.82 5.65
C PHE A 79 0.07 -14.67 6.66
N MET A 80 0.54 -13.53 6.19
CA MET A 80 0.37 -12.25 6.85
C MET A 80 -1.10 -11.82 6.78
N THR A 81 -1.60 -11.13 7.81
CA THR A 81 -3.00 -10.67 7.87
C THR A 81 -3.07 -9.25 8.39
N HIS A 82 -4.07 -8.47 7.98
CA HIS A 82 -4.23 -7.09 8.43
C HIS A 82 -4.27 -6.97 9.97
N PRO A 83 -4.98 -7.83 10.72
CA PRO A 83 -4.95 -7.79 12.18
C PRO A 83 -3.56 -8.03 12.79
N PHE A 84 -2.74 -8.90 12.19
CA PHE A 84 -1.38 -9.14 12.67
C PHE A 84 -0.43 -8.01 12.25
N SER A 85 -0.59 -7.46 11.05
CA SER A 85 0.17 -6.28 10.56
C SER A 85 -0.05 -5.08 11.46
N ASN A 86 -1.31 -4.79 11.80
CA ASN A 86 -1.64 -3.72 12.74
C ASN A 86 -1.05 -3.97 14.14
N GLN A 87 -0.94 -5.22 14.60
CA GLN A 87 -0.26 -5.50 15.88
C GLN A 87 1.24 -5.15 15.82
N LEU A 88 1.90 -5.39 14.68
CA LEU A 88 3.28 -4.98 14.48
C LEU A 88 3.40 -3.46 14.49
N SER A 89 2.58 -2.75 13.71
CA SER A 89 2.59 -1.27 13.71
C SER A 89 2.37 -0.69 15.10
N GLN A 90 1.39 -1.20 15.85
CA GLN A 90 1.12 -0.72 17.20
C GLN A 90 2.26 -1.00 18.18
N ARG A 91 3.05 -2.04 17.93
CA ARG A 91 4.16 -2.45 18.80
C ARG A 91 5.47 -1.72 18.48
N PHE A 92 5.75 -1.52 17.19
CA PHE A 92 7.07 -1.12 16.70
C PHE A 92 7.12 0.31 16.17
N ASP A 93 5.96 0.94 15.91
CA ASP A 93 5.93 2.32 15.45
C ASP A 93 5.57 3.25 16.60
N HIS A 94 6.53 4.04 17.06
CA HIS A 94 6.33 4.92 18.20
C HIS A 94 5.25 5.98 17.92
N PRO A 95 4.18 6.08 18.75
CA PRO A 95 3.05 6.96 18.50
C PRO A 95 3.42 8.41 18.20
N ASP A 96 4.38 8.96 18.95
CA ASP A 96 4.82 10.35 18.82
C ASP A 96 5.45 10.67 17.46
N PHE A 97 5.84 9.67 16.66
CA PHE A 97 6.50 9.87 15.37
C PHE A 97 5.61 9.50 14.17
N ARG A 98 4.43 8.94 14.40
CA ARG A 98 3.51 8.51 13.32
C ARG A 98 2.94 9.67 12.52
N HIS A 99 2.87 10.87 13.10
CA HIS A 99 2.40 12.09 12.44
C HIS A 99 3.23 12.43 11.19
N LEU A 100 4.55 12.22 11.25
CA LEU A 100 5.49 12.38 10.13
C LEU A 100 5.18 11.50 8.92
N PHE A 101 4.37 10.43 9.10
CA PHE A 101 3.95 9.51 8.05
C PHE A 101 2.46 9.67 7.69
N GLN A 102 1.75 10.58 8.36
CA GLN A 102 0.32 10.86 8.13
C GLN A 102 0.12 12.19 7.42
N ASP A 103 0.89 13.20 7.81
CA ASP A 103 0.91 14.49 7.15
C ASP A 103 1.97 14.49 6.04
N LYS A 104 1.53 14.62 4.78
CA LYS A 104 2.42 14.57 3.62
C LYS A 104 3.40 15.74 3.57
N ILE A 105 3.06 16.89 4.13
CA ILE A 105 3.98 18.03 4.18
C ILE A 105 5.10 17.76 5.20
N GLU A 106 4.75 17.21 6.37
CA GLU A 106 5.76 16.82 7.35
C GLU A 106 6.63 15.67 6.84
N PHE A 107 6.02 14.71 6.14
CA PHE A 107 6.74 13.64 5.46
C PHE A 107 7.73 14.22 4.44
N ASP A 108 7.28 15.10 3.55
CA ASP A 108 8.15 15.67 2.52
C ASP A 108 9.29 16.50 3.11
N ARG A 109 9.05 17.19 4.24
CA ARG A 109 10.12 17.86 5.01
C ARG A 109 11.12 16.87 5.56
N ALA A 110 10.66 15.84 6.26
CA ALA A 110 11.51 14.85 6.93
C ALA A 110 12.33 14.03 5.93
N PHE A 111 11.77 13.75 4.75
CA PHE A 111 12.37 12.88 3.74
C PHE A 111 12.83 13.62 2.48
N SER A 112 12.96 14.96 2.53
CA SER A 112 13.25 15.82 1.37
C SER A 112 14.44 15.35 0.52
N GLU A 113 15.53 14.88 1.16
CA GLU A 113 16.72 14.34 0.50
C GLU A 113 16.47 13.04 -0.31
N HIS A 114 15.29 12.43 -0.20
CA HIS A 114 14.95 11.16 -0.83
C HIS A 114 13.78 11.26 -1.82
N LEU A 115 13.14 12.43 -1.91
CA LEU A 115 12.03 12.67 -2.83
C LEU A 115 12.52 12.93 -4.26
N HIS A 116 13.65 13.64 -4.38
CA HIS A 116 14.29 14.05 -5.64
C HIS A 116 13.34 14.68 -6.67
N ARG A 117 12.34 15.43 -6.17
CA ARG A 117 11.38 16.19 -6.96
C ARG A 117 11.11 17.51 -6.27
N GLU A 118 10.78 18.55 -7.03
CA GLU A 118 10.34 19.81 -6.43
C GLU A 118 8.93 19.65 -5.82
N TRP A 119 8.70 20.34 -4.70
CA TRP A 119 7.40 20.42 -4.06
C TRP A 119 7.22 21.76 -3.36
N MET A 120 5.98 22.18 -3.16
CA MET A 120 5.66 23.40 -2.43
C MET A 120 4.33 23.28 -1.68
N VAL A 121 4.18 24.10 -0.63
CA VAL A 121 2.93 24.24 0.11
C VAL A 121 2.10 25.38 -0.50
N VAL A 122 0.80 25.17 -0.63
CA VAL A 122 -0.14 26.21 -1.04
C VAL A 122 -0.51 27.04 0.19
N GLU A 123 -0.10 28.30 0.21
CA GLU A 123 -0.29 29.22 1.33
C GLU A 123 -1.25 30.35 0.94
N PRO A 124 -1.89 31.02 1.90
CA PRO A 124 -2.63 32.25 1.59
C PRO A 124 -1.69 33.30 0.99
N GLY A 125 -1.93 33.68 -0.26
CA GLY A 125 -1.18 34.75 -0.95
C GLY A 125 -0.06 34.30 -1.88
N ASN A 126 0.25 33.00 -1.98
CA ASN A 126 1.33 32.52 -2.85
C ASN A 126 0.88 32.09 -4.27
N ALA A 127 -0.14 32.77 -4.81
CA ALA A 127 -0.74 32.41 -6.10
C ALA A 127 0.26 32.55 -7.27
N ASP A 128 1.15 33.55 -7.21
CA ASP A 128 2.17 33.77 -8.23
C ASP A 128 3.26 32.68 -8.18
N GLU A 129 3.64 32.20 -7.00
CA GLU A 129 4.56 31.06 -6.87
C GLU A 129 3.92 29.76 -7.38
N VAL A 130 2.66 29.50 -7.05
CA VAL A 130 1.91 28.32 -7.56
C VAL A 130 1.84 28.36 -9.09
N ARG A 131 1.57 29.52 -9.67
CA ARG A 131 1.60 29.72 -11.11
C ARG A 131 2.98 29.40 -11.69
N ALA A 132 4.03 30.03 -11.17
CA ALA A 132 5.39 29.86 -11.69
C ALA A 132 5.88 28.41 -11.57
N PHE A 133 5.51 27.72 -10.49
CA PHE A 133 5.78 26.29 -10.31
C PHE A 133 5.04 25.45 -11.36
N THR A 134 3.73 25.68 -11.51
CA THR A 134 2.88 24.90 -12.42
C THR A 134 3.29 25.11 -13.88
N GLU A 135 3.56 26.34 -14.30
CA GLU A 135 4.04 26.66 -15.66
C GLU A 135 5.42 26.05 -15.94
N ARG A 136 6.34 26.03 -14.95
CA ARG A 136 7.68 25.44 -15.11
C ARG A 136 7.65 23.93 -15.34
N HIS A 137 6.85 23.20 -14.57
CA HIS A 137 6.76 21.74 -14.69
C HIS A 137 5.73 21.27 -15.72
N GLY A 138 4.80 22.15 -16.12
CA GLY A 138 3.74 21.89 -17.10
C GLY A 138 2.61 20.98 -16.61
N THR A 139 2.93 19.95 -15.80
CA THR A 139 1.96 19.10 -15.10
C THR A 139 2.37 18.97 -13.65
N ILE A 140 1.40 19.10 -12.74
CA ILE A 140 1.61 18.98 -11.30
C ILE A 140 0.66 17.94 -10.69
N VAL A 141 1.07 17.39 -9.56
CA VAL A 141 0.20 16.60 -8.69
C VAL A 141 -0.09 17.40 -7.44
N THR A 142 -1.35 17.50 -7.05
CA THR A 142 -1.75 18.13 -5.79
C THR A 142 -2.25 17.07 -4.81
N LYS A 143 -2.06 17.32 -3.52
CA LYS A 143 -2.46 16.40 -2.46
C LYS A 143 -3.06 17.13 -1.28
N GLU A 144 -4.08 16.52 -0.68
CA GLU A 144 -4.48 16.82 0.69
C GLU A 144 -3.40 16.30 1.67
N PRO A 145 -2.86 17.14 2.57
CA PRO A 145 -1.78 16.74 3.47
C PRO A 145 -2.16 15.53 4.33
N ILE A 146 -3.36 15.56 4.91
CA ILE A 146 -3.91 14.49 5.73
C ILE A 146 -5.02 13.80 4.94
N GLY A 147 -4.86 12.51 4.69
CA GLY A 147 -5.86 11.71 3.97
C GLY A 147 -5.39 10.28 3.80
N GLN A 148 -6.32 9.37 3.46
CA GLN A 148 -6.01 7.97 3.21
C GLN A 148 -6.43 7.54 1.80
N ALA A 149 -5.77 6.49 1.28
CA ALA A 149 -6.17 5.79 0.05
C ALA A 149 -6.23 6.63 -1.24
N GLY A 150 -5.46 7.72 -1.33
CA GLY A 150 -5.30 8.50 -2.57
C GLY A 150 -6.53 9.31 -3.01
N THR A 151 -7.58 9.41 -2.21
CA THR A 151 -8.81 10.14 -2.58
C THR A 151 -8.64 11.66 -2.69
N GLY A 152 -7.56 12.19 -2.10
CA GLY A 152 -7.22 13.61 -2.14
C GLY A 152 -6.02 13.90 -3.05
N VAL A 153 -5.83 13.15 -4.13
CA VAL A 153 -4.72 13.35 -5.09
C VAL A 153 -5.28 13.72 -6.45
N HIS A 154 -4.79 14.82 -7.03
CA HIS A 154 -5.27 15.31 -8.32
C HIS A 154 -4.11 15.68 -9.25
N ARG A 155 -4.36 15.65 -10.56
CA ARG A 155 -3.39 16.03 -11.60
C ARG A 155 -3.95 17.22 -12.35
N TYR A 156 -3.13 18.26 -12.53
CA TYR A 156 -3.47 19.43 -13.32
C TYR A 156 -2.40 19.71 -14.35
N HIS A 157 -2.83 20.23 -15.50
CA HIS A 157 -1.94 20.69 -16.55
C HIS A 157 -1.99 22.22 -16.59
N ALA A 158 -0.82 22.86 -16.66
CA ALA A 158 -0.71 24.32 -16.73
C ALA A 158 -1.50 24.90 -17.91
N ALA A 159 -1.55 24.16 -19.03
CA ALA A 159 -2.27 24.54 -20.23
C ALA A 159 -3.79 24.61 -20.07
N ASP A 160 -4.34 23.98 -19.03
CA ASP A 160 -5.79 23.95 -18.76
C ASP A 160 -6.20 25.03 -17.71
N ILE A 161 -5.27 25.88 -17.27
CA ILE A 161 -5.50 26.88 -16.23
C ILE A 161 -5.48 28.29 -16.83
N ASP A 162 -6.66 28.90 -16.95
CA ASP A 162 -6.82 30.27 -17.47
C ASP A 162 -6.77 31.35 -16.37
N ASP A 163 -7.35 31.07 -15.19
CA ASP A 163 -7.41 31.98 -14.05
C ASP A 163 -6.65 31.41 -12.86
N TRP A 164 -5.40 31.84 -12.71
CA TRP A 164 -4.49 31.40 -11.64
C TRP A 164 -4.98 31.80 -10.25
N ALA A 165 -5.65 32.93 -10.10
CA ALA A 165 -6.19 33.36 -8.82
C ALA A 165 -7.38 32.49 -8.41
N ALA A 166 -8.24 32.11 -9.36
CA ALA A 166 -9.33 31.16 -9.12
C ALA A 166 -8.81 29.74 -8.86
N PHE A 167 -7.79 29.30 -9.60
CA PHE A 167 -7.14 28.01 -9.38
C PHE A 167 -6.56 27.91 -7.97
N HIS A 168 -5.77 28.90 -7.55
CA HIS A 168 -5.19 28.97 -6.21
C HIS A 168 -6.26 28.93 -5.10
N ARG A 169 -7.33 29.74 -5.22
CA ARG A 169 -8.46 29.69 -4.28
C ARG A 169 -9.11 28.31 -4.25
N GLY A 170 -9.29 27.69 -5.42
CA GLY A 170 -9.86 26.35 -5.54
C GLY A 170 -9.02 25.27 -4.85
N LEU A 171 -7.68 25.37 -4.90
CA LEU A 171 -6.79 24.46 -4.15
C LEU A 171 -7.04 24.56 -2.65
N HIS A 172 -7.17 25.78 -2.11
CA HIS A 172 -7.52 26.01 -0.71
C HIS A 172 -8.90 25.45 -0.35
N ASP A 173 -9.91 25.73 -1.17
CA ASP A 173 -11.29 25.28 -0.92
C ASP A 173 -11.41 23.75 -0.87
N ARG A 174 -10.56 23.04 -1.63
CA ARG A 174 -10.49 21.57 -1.65
C ARG A 174 -9.48 20.98 -0.67
N GLY A 175 -8.71 21.80 0.04
CA GLY A 175 -7.66 21.34 0.96
C GLY A 175 -6.44 20.73 0.26
N GLU A 176 -6.25 20.98 -1.04
CA GLU A 176 -5.12 20.51 -1.84
C GLU A 176 -3.88 21.38 -1.57
N LEU A 177 -3.31 21.25 -0.38
CA LEU A 177 -2.30 22.16 0.15
C LEU A 177 -0.85 21.76 -0.16
N LEU A 178 -0.62 20.60 -0.77
CA LEU A 178 0.71 20.16 -1.22
C LEU A 178 0.71 20.04 -2.75
N ILE A 179 1.69 20.66 -3.40
CA ILE A 179 1.96 20.52 -4.83
C ILE A 179 3.29 19.82 -5.00
N GLU A 180 3.35 18.84 -5.88
CA GLU A 180 4.56 18.12 -6.24
C GLU A 180 4.76 18.08 -7.76
N GLU A 181 6.02 18.10 -8.17
CA GLU A 181 6.43 17.74 -9.53
C GLU A 181 6.08 16.27 -9.83
N VAL A 182 5.68 15.99 -11.07
CA VAL A 182 5.42 14.62 -11.54
C VAL A 182 6.74 13.84 -11.63
N ILE A 183 6.78 12.68 -10.97
CA ILE A 183 7.95 11.79 -11.01
C ILE A 183 8.13 11.17 -12.41
N ALA A 184 9.32 11.32 -12.98
CA ALA A 184 9.73 10.60 -14.17
C ALA A 184 10.20 9.17 -13.81
N GLN A 185 9.30 8.20 -13.99
CA GLN A 185 9.60 6.78 -13.73
C GLN A 185 10.49 6.14 -14.82
N HIS A 186 11.17 5.05 -14.46
CA HIS A 186 12.03 4.27 -15.35
C HIS A 186 11.27 3.75 -16.58
N PRO A 187 11.91 3.63 -17.77
CA PRO A 187 11.27 3.12 -18.99
C PRO A 187 10.54 1.79 -18.82
N ASP A 188 11.07 0.86 -18.03
CA ASP A 188 10.44 -0.45 -17.77
C ASP A 188 9.10 -0.32 -17.03
N LEU A 189 8.96 0.64 -16.12
CA LEU A 189 7.68 0.95 -15.46
C LEU A 189 6.72 1.64 -16.44
N ALA A 190 7.24 2.59 -17.22
CA ALA A 190 6.48 3.31 -18.22
C ALA A 190 5.98 2.40 -19.37
N ALA A 191 6.70 1.32 -19.69
CA ALA A 191 6.27 0.32 -20.65
C ALA A 191 4.98 -0.41 -20.23
N VAL A 192 4.74 -0.53 -18.92
CA VAL A 192 3.50 -1.10 -18.39
C VAL A 192 2.39 -0.05 -18.39
N CYS A 193 2.62 1.13 -17.81
CA CYS A 193 1.63 2.21 -17.77
C CYS A 193 2.31 3.59 -17.70
N PRO A 194 2.44 4.33 -18.82
CA PRO A 194 3.11 5.63 -18.81
C PRO A 194 2.24 6.75 -18.22
N GLY A 195 0.91 6.59 -18.22
CA GLY A 195 -0.03 7.62 -17.78
C GLY A 195 -0.23 7.70 -16.26
N THR A 196 0.39 6.81 -15.49
CA THR A 196 0.37 6.79 -14.02
C THR A 196 1.78 6.49 -13.52
N VAL A 197 2.16 7.11 -12.40
CA VAL A 197 3.38 6.73 -11.70
C VAL A 197 3.13 5.41 -10.98
N ASN A 198 3.84 4.35 -11.40
CA ASN A 198 3.67 2.99 -10.90
C ASN A 198 4.62 2.76 -9.71
N THR A 199 4.05 2.72 -8.52
CA THR A 199 4.81 2.57 -7.26
C THR A 199 5.11 1.11 -6.95
N THR A 200 6.28 0.88 -6.36
CA THR A 200 6.61 -0.41 -5.73
C THR A 200 6.40 -0.26 -4.22
N ARG A 201 5.48 -1.06 -3.67
CA ARG A 201 5.31 -1.20 -2.22
C ARG A 201 6.38 -2.14 -1.70
N VAL A 202 7.26 -1.62 -0.85
CA VAL A 202 8.24 -2.41 -0.10
C VAL A 202 7.88 -2.36 1.38
N THR A 203 7.37 -3.47 1.91
CA THR A 203 7.12 -3.59 3.35
C THR A 203 8.40 -4.02 4.04
N ALA A 204 8.86 -3.24 5.01
CA ALA A 204 10.14 -3.45 5.65
C ALA A 204 10.08 -3.26 7.17
N PHE A 205 11.05 -3.86 7.87
CA PHE A 205 11.27 -3.68 9.30
C PHE A 205 12.71 -3.26 9.58
N PHE A 206 12.91 -2.13 10.24
CA PHE A 206 14.21 -1.66 10.71
C PHE A 206 14.47 -2.13 12.15
N ASP A 207 15.51 -2.94 12.35
CA ASP A 207 15.82 -3.52 13.67
C ASP A 207 16.68 -2.63 14.58
N GLY A 208 17.08 -1.45 14.09
CA GLY A 208 18.02 -0.54 14.74
C GLY A 208 19.41 -0.55 14.11
N GLU A 209 19.76 -1.62 13.38
CA GLU A 209 21.04 -1.77 12.68
C GLU A 209 20.87 -1.87 11.17
N ARG A 210 19.91 -2.67 10.71
CA ARG A 210 19.62 -2.95 9.30
C ARG A 210 18.12 -3.05 9.03
N THR A 211 17.77 -2.80 7.79
CA THR A 211 16.40 -2.96 7.30
C THR A 211 16.19 -4.34 6.70
N HIS A 212 15.14 -5.02 7.13
CA HIS A 212 14.70 -6.32 6.62
C HIS A 212 13.54 -6.12 5.67
N ILE A 213 13.69 -6.53 4.41
CA ILE A 213 12.58 -6.55 3.45
C ILE A 213 11.68 -7.75 3.73
N LEU A 214 10.39 -7.49 3.89
CA LEU A 214 9.41 -8.49 4.32
C LEU A 214 8.53 -8.97 3.16
N ALA A 215 8.10 -8.03 2.32
CA ALA A 215 7.30 -8.28 1.13
C ALA A 215 7.48 -7.13 0.13
N ILE A 216 7.43 -7.46 -1.17
CA ILE A 216 7.50 -6.48 -2.25
C ILE A 216 6.32 -6.71 -3.19
N ALA A 217 5.60 -5.64 -3.53
CA ALA A 217 4.53 -5.67 -4.51
C ALA A 217 4.71 -4.53 -5.50
N GLN A 218 4.67 -4.83 -6.79
CA GLN A 218 4.60 -3.79 -7.82
C GLN A 218 3.13 -3.45 -8.07
N LYS A 219 2.79 -2.17 -7.93
CA LYS A 219 1.47 -1.64 -8.30
C LYS A 219 1.51 -1.09 -9.72
N PHE A 220 0.40 -1.20 -10.43
CA PHE A 220 0.23 -0.69 -11.78
C PHE A 220 -1.03 0.17 -11.87
N GLY A 221 -0.89 1.36 -12.45
CA GLY A 221 -1.99 2.29 -12.66
C GLY A 221 -2.80 2.02 -13.93
N ARG A 222 -3.73 2.93 -14.25
CA ARG A 222 -4.64 2.87 -15.40
C ARG A 222 -4.74 4.19 -16.17
N GLY A 223 -3.65 4.97 -16.21
CA GLY A 223 -3.63 6.31 -16.80
C GLY A 223 -4.18 7.44 -15.91
N ALA A 224 -4.70 7.09 -14.74
CA ALA A 224 -5.14 8.02 -13.70
C ALA A 224 -3.95 8.62 -12.93
N VAL A 225 -4.23 9.56 -12.02
CA VAL A 225 -3.20 10.22 -11.19
C VAL A 225 -2.50 9.27 -10.21
N SER A 226 -3.15 8.18 -9.83
CA SER A 226 -2.62 7.21 -8.86
C SER A 226 -2.83 5.78 -9.32
N ASP A 227 -1.94 4.89 -8.90
CA ASP A 227 -1.98 3.44 -9.09
C ASP A 227 -2.77 2.71 -7.99
N GLN A 228 -3.45 3.47 -7.13
CA GLN A 228 -4.36 2.91 -6.14
C GLN A 228 -5.58 2.29 -6.81
N MET A 229 -6.18 1.32 -6.12
CA MET A 229 -7.33 0.58 -6.63
C MET A 229 -8.58 1.44 -6.87
N SER A 230 -8.76 2.52 -6.11
CA SER A 230 -9.82 3.51 -6.34
C SER A 230 -9.77 4.13 -7.74
N PHE A 231 -8.59 4.09 -8.38
CA PHE A 231 -8.35 4.53 -9.76
C PHE A 231 -8.22 3.36 -10.75
N GLY A 232 -8.65 2.15 -10.35
CA GLY A 232 -8.56 0.91 -11.12
C GLY A 232 -7.21 0.23 -11.08
N GLY A 233 -6.28 0.71 -10.26
CA GLY A 233 -4.96 0.10 -10.11
C GLY A 233 -5.01 -1.28 -9.46
N PHE A 234 -3.99 -2.09 -9.73
CA PHE A 234 -3.84 -3.45 -9.21
C PHE A 234 -2.36 -3.73 -8.94
N TYR A 235 -2.03 -4.88 -8.35
CA TYR A 235 -0.63 -5.22 -8.07
C TYR A 235 -0.28 -6.66 -8.43
N THR A 236 1.01 -6.94 -8.53
CA THR A 236 1.58 -8.29 -8.50
C THR A 236 2.66 -8.36 -7.41
N MET A 237 2.80 -9.52 -6.77
CA MET A 237 3.89 -9.75 -5.82
C MET A 237 5.20 -9.92 -6.60
N LEU A 238 6.30 -9.44 -6.02
CA LEU A 238 7.64 -9.67 -6.55
C LEU A 238 8.40 -10.68 -5.67
N ASP A 239 9.26 -11.48 -6.30
CA ASP A 239 10.27 -12.25 -5.59
C ASP A 239 11.44 -11.37 -5.12
N ASP A 240 12.43 -12.00 -4.47
CA ASP A 240 13.59 -11.28 -3.90
C ASP A 240 14.50 -10.67 -4.98
N ASP A 241 14.41 -11.15 -6.23
CA ASP A 241 15.14 -10.61 -7.39
C ASP A 241 14.33 -9.53 -8.12
N GLY A 242 13.11 -9.21 -7.66
CA GLY A 242 12.25 -8.18 -8.22
C GLY A 242 11.40 -8.65 -9.41
N ARG A 243 11.27 -9.97 -9.64
CA ARG A 243 10.43 -10.51 -10.73
C ARG A 243 9.00 -10.72 -10.27
N ALA A 244 8.06 -10.40 -11.15
CA ALA A 244 6.65 -10.70 -10.90
C ALA A 244 6.45 -12.22 -10.75
N VAL A 245 5.81 -12.64 -9.65
CA VAL A 245 5.57 -14.06 -9.36
C VAL A 245 4.34 -14.61 -10.07
N GLY A 246 3.61 -13.78 -10.82
CA GLY A 246 2.42 -14.16 -11.56
C GLY A 246 1.61 -12.98 -12.11
N PRO A 247 0.37 -13.24 -12.55
CA PRO A 247 -0.58 -12.20 -12.97
C PRO A 247 -0.83 -11.17 -11.86
N GLY A 248 -1.28 -9.98 -12.25
CA GLY A 248 -1.74 -8.98 -11.31
C GLY A 248 -3.16 -9.26 -10.80
N TYR A 249 -3.52 -8.73 -9.64
CA TYR A 249 -4.87 -8.84 -9.08
C TYR A 249 -5.22 -7.66 -8.17
N ASP A 250 -6.52 -7.44 -7.98
CA ASP A 250 -7.07 -6.43 -7.07
C ASP A 250 -7.89 -7.08 -5.93
N SER A 251 -8.41 -6.28 -4.99
CA SER A 251 -9.23 -6.78 -3.87
C SER A 251 -10.72 -6.95 -4.22
N HIS A 252 -11.09 -6.71 -5.49
CA HIS A 252 -12.39 -7.07 -6.06
C HIS A 252 -12.34 -8.43 -6.77
N GLY A 253 -11.19 -9.11 -6.74
CA GLY A 253 -11.02 -10.45 -7.30
C GLY A 253 -10.76 -10.47 -8.80
N HIS A 254 -10.53 -9.31 -9.44
CA HIS A 254 -10.11 -9.27 -10.82
C HIS A 254 -8.67 -9.78 -10.97
N VAL A 255 -8.41 -10.49 -12.06
CA VAL A 255 -7.10 -11.05 -12.39
C VAL A 255 -6.66 -10.49 -13.74
N HIS A 256 -5.45 -9.94 -13.77
CA HIS A 256 -4.85 -9.26 -14.91
C HIS A 256 -3.62 -10.03 -15.39
N ILE A 257 -3.82 -10.91 -16.38
CA ILE A 257 -2.72 -11.59 -17.08
C ILE A 257 -1.89 -10.57 -17.86
N THR A 258 -2.58 -9.63 -18.50
CA THR A 258 -2.01 -8.48 -19.19
C THR A 258 -2.56 -7.19 -18.60
N HIS A 259 -1.77 -6.12 -18.65
CA HIS A 259 -2.22 -4.77 -18.31
C HIS A 259 -3.36 -4.34 -19.27
N PRO A 260 -4.54 -3.98 -18.77
CA PRO A 260 -5.72 -3.72 -19.61
C PRO A 260 -5.56 -2.67 -20.74
N ASP A 261 -4.68 -1.67 -20.60
CA ASP A 261 -4.57 -0.54 -21.55
C ASP A 261 -3.36 -0.71 -22.48
N SER A 262 -2.28 -1.31 -21.98
CA SER A 262 -1.02 -1.45 -22.74
C SER A 262 -0.81 -2.85 -23.32
N GLY A 263 -1.56 -3.84 -22.82
CA GLY A 263 -1.38 -5.24 -23.20
C GLY A 263 -0.12 -5.89 -22.62
N PHE A 264 0.69 -5.18 -21.81
CA PHE A 264 1.90 -5.72 -21.22
C PHE A 264 1.59 -6.96 -20.36
N ARG A 265 2.30 -8.07 -20.58
CA ARG A 265 2.09 -9.29 -19.79
C ARG A 265 2.69 -9.13 -18.39
N ILE A 266 1.86 -9.12 -17.36
CA ILE A 266 2.28 -8.75 -15.99
C ILE A 266 3.36 -9.69 -15.45
N ALA A 267 3.27 -10.98 -15.77
CA ALA A 267 4.27 -11.96 -15.35
C ALA A 267 5.64 -11.84 -16.06
N ASP A 268 5.79 -10.96 -17.05
CA ASP A 268 7.10 -10.59 -17.64
C ASP A 268 7.76 -9.41 -16.91
N PHE A 269 7.08 -8.79 -15.94
CA PHE A 269 7.62 -7.63 -15.27
C PHE A 269 8.83 -7.98 -14.38
N GLN A 270 9.88 -7.17 -14.53
CA GLN A 270 11.09 -7.16 -13.70
C GLN A 270 11.24 -5.75 -13.16
N LEU A 271 11.31 -5.59 -11.85
CA LEU A 271 11.65 -4.30 -11.24
C LEU A 271 13.11 -3.97 -11.57
N PRO A 272 13.39 -2.82 -12.22
CA PRO A 272 14.76 -2.37 -12.45
C PRO A 272 15.44 -1.98 -11.13
N MET A 273 16.77 -2.09 -11.09
CA MET A 273 17.61 -1.60 -9.99
C MET A 273 17.24 -2.18 -8.61
N MET A 274 16.90 -3.48 -8.55
CA MET A 274 16.44 -4.13 -7.31
C MET A 274 17.45 -3.99 -6.16
N ALA A 275 18.75 -4.09 -6.43
CA ALA A 275 19.78 -3.92 -5.40
C ALA A 275 19.79 -2.49 -4.83
N GLU A 276 19.63 -1.49 -5.69
CA GLU A 276 19.54 -0.09 -5.31
C GLU A 276 18.24 0.21 -4.56
N VAL A 277 17.13 -0.46 -4.91
CA VAL A 277 15.87 -0.38 -4.16
C VAL A 277 16.07 -0.88 -2.73
N VAL A 278 16.69 -2.04 -2.52
CA VAL A 278 16.98 -2.56 -1.16
C VAL A 278 17.86 -1.58 -0.39
N ALA A 279 18.95 -1.10 -1.00
CA ALA A 279 19.86 -0.15 -0.37
C ALA A 279 19.17 1.19 -0.06
N PHE A 280 18.25 1.64 -0.91
CA PHE A 280 17.48 2.85 -0.71
C PHE A 280 16.49 2.71 0.44
N VAL A 281 15.75 1.60 0.49
CA VAL A 281 14.82 1.32 1.59
C VAL A 281 15.56 1.26 2.94
N ASP A 282 16.79 0.72 2.97
CA ASP A 282 17.62 0.77 4.18
C ASP A 282 17.99 2.19 4.61
N ARG A 283 18.28 3.09 3.66
CA ARG A 283 18.58 4.50 3.97
C ARG A 283 17.35 5.24 4.51
N VAL A 284 16.21 5.16 3.82
CA VAL A 284 15.01 5.90 4.23
C VAL A 284 14.48 5.42 5.58
N ALA A 285 14.59 4.13 5.90
CA ALA A 285 14.15 3.58 7.18
C ALA A 285 14.93 4.12 8.39
N ARG A 286 16.13 4.68 8.17
CA ARG A 286 16.97 5.28 9.22
C ARG A 286 16.63 6.74 9.52
N VAL A 287 15.81 7.40 8.69
CA VAL A 287 15.45 8.82 8.84
C VAL A 287 14.58 9.02 10.09
N VAL A 288 13.60 8.14 10.30
CA VAL A 288 12.74 8.13 11.50
C VAL A 288 12.80 6.74 12.15
N PRO A 289 13.91 6.40 12.84
CA PRO A 289 14.15 5.04 13.33
C PRO A 289 13.16 4.60 14.44
N GLN A 290 12.37 5.52 14.98
CA GLN A 290 11.30 5.24 15.94
C GLN A 290 10.05 4.64 15.29
N VAL A 291 9.94 4.70 13.96
CA VAL A 291 8.88 4.04 13.17
C VAL A 291 9.52 2.90 12.40
N GLN A 292 9.53 1.71 13.00
CA GLN A 292 10.36 0.60 12.54
C GLN A 292 9.69 -0.26 11.47
N TYR A 293 8.35 -0.34 11.45
CA TYR A 293 7.61 -1.20 10.53
C TYR A 293 6.81 -0.36 9.53
N VAL A 294 7.30 -0.27 8.29
CA VAL A 294 6.78 0.68 7.30
C VAL A 294 6.54 0.00 5.95
N GLY A 295 5.42 0.34 5.33
CA GLY A 295 5.17 0.11 3.91
C GLY A 295 5.65 1.31 3.10
N TRP A 296 6.82 1.21 2.50
CA TRP A 296 7.40 2.26 1.66
C TRP A 296 6.86 2.16 0.23
N ASP A 297 6.27 3.23 -0.29
CA ASP A 297 6.01 3.33 -1.73
C ASP A 297 7.14 4.14 -2.37
N ILE A 298 7.84 3.47 -3.27
CA ILE A 298 8.97 4.02 -4.02
C ILE A 298 8.69 3.95 -5.51
N VAL A 299 9.41 4.75 -6.28
CA VAL A 299 9.40 4.69 -7.74
C VAL A 299 10.83 4.60 -8.22
N VAL A 300 11.12 3.64 -9.08
CA VAL A 300 12.42 3.58 -9.73
C VAL A 300 12.43 4.58 -10.89
N THR A 301 13.37 5.52 -10.86
CA THR A 301 13.62 6.48 -11.96
C THR A 301 14.82 6.02 -12.79
N PRO A 302 15.11 6.65 -13.95
CA PRO A 302 16.33 6.36 -14.70
C PRO A 302 17.64 6.52 -13.92
N THR A 303 17.63 7.28 -12.82
CA THR A 303 18.82 7.58 -11.99
C THR A 303 18.80 6.92 -10.62
N GLY A 304 17.79 6.09 -10.32
CA GLY A 304 17.65 5.39 -9.04
C GLY A 304 16.26 5.53 -8.41
N PRO A 305 16.01 4.78 -7.32
CA PRO A 305 14.74 4.86 -6.60
C PRO A 305 14.57 6.19 -5.88
N VAL A 306 13.33 6.69 -5.88
CA VAL A 306 12.88 7.88 -5.15
C VAL A 306 11.68 7.52 -4.28
N LEU A 307 11.50 8.27 -3.20
CA LEU A 307 10.44 8.01 -2.21
C LEU A 307 9.16 8.78 -2.58
N VAL A 308 8.02 8.10 -2.54
CA VAL A 308 6.69 8.71 -2.76
C VAL A 308 5.97 8.91 -1.44
N GLU A 309 5.84 7.85 -0.64
CA GLU A 309 5.19 7.89 0.67
C GLU A 309 5.71 6.76 1.58
N GLY A 310 5.54 6.92 2.89
CA GLY A 310 5.78 5.89 3.89
C GLY A 310 4.53 5.63 4.70
N ASN A 311 4.17 4.36 4.88
CA ASN A 311 2.96 3.95 5.58
C ASN A 311 3.31 3.20 6.89
N TRP A 312 3.21 3.86 8.05
CA TRP A 312 3.39 3.21 9.36
C TRP A 312 2.31 2.15 9.63
N GLY A 313 1.09 2.38 9.14
CA GLY A 313 0.06 1.33 9.01
C GLY A 313 0.29 0.53 7.74
N ALA A 314 1.39 -0.22 7.65
CA ALA A 314 1.93 -0.77 6.39
C ALA A 314 0.93 -1.57 5.52
N GLY A 315 -0.15 -2.08 6.12
CA GLY A 315 -1.13 -2.92 5.44
C GLY A 315 -0.58 -4.33 5.20
N VAL A 316 -1.14 -5.05 4.25
CA VAL A 316 -0.64 -6.37 3.84
C VAL A 316 -0.73 -6.51 2.33
N TYR A 317 0.37 -7.00 1.76
CA TYR A 317 0.42 -7.52 0.40
C TYR A 317 0.88 -8.97 0.49
N GLU A 318 0.07 -9.87 -0.05
CA GLU A 318 0.29 -11.31 0.01
C GLU A 318 -0.13 -11.96 -1.29
N ASN A 319 0.43 -13.15 -1.54
CA ASN A 319 0.08 -13.94 -2.71
C ASN A 319 -1.40 -14.33 -2.72
N LYS A 320 -2.01 -14.34 -3.90
CA LYS A 320 -3.32 -14.95 -4.13
C LYS A 320 -3.14 -16.36 -4.69
N PRO A 321 -3.39 -17.44 -3.89
CA PRO A 321 -3.06 -18.81 -4.28
C PRO A 321 -3.74 -19.29 -5.57
N SER A 322 -4.97 -18.86 -5.85
CA SER A 322 -5.69 -19.20 -7.08
C SER A 322 -5.10 -18.55 -8.33
N VAL A 323 -4.32 -17.47 -8.18
CA VAL A 323 -3.71 -16.71 -9.28
C VAL A 323 -2.26 -17.10 -9.50
N THR A 324 -1.49 -17.17 -8.42
CA THR A 324 -0.04 -17.39 -8.46
C THR A 324 0.35 -18.86 -8.35
N GLY A 325 -0.55 -19.70 -7.84
CA GLY A 325 -0.23 -21.07 -7.42
C GLY A 325 0.60 -21.15 -6.14
N ILE A 326 1.04 -20.02 -5.58
CA ILE A 326 1.82 -19.95 -4.34
C ILE A 326 0.87 -20.07 -3.15
N ARG A 327 1.02 -21.14 -2.37
CA ARG A 327 0.12 -21.50 -1.26
C ARG A 327 0.70 -21.18 0.11
N THR A 328 1.80 -20.42 0.15
CA THR A 328 2.46 -19.96 1.37
C THR A 328 2.62 -18.45 1.34
N GLY A 329 2.45 -17.81 2.49
CA GLY A 329 2.66 -16.37 2.64
C GLY A 329 4.01 -16.04 3.29
N HIS A 330 4.15 -14.76 3.64
CA HIS A 330 5.40 -14.15 4.08
C HIS A 330 5.56 -14.09 5.60
N LYS A 331 4.58 -14.50 6.41
CA LYS A 331 4.57 -14.30 7.89
C LYS A 331 5.84 -14.77 8.58
N ALA A 332 6.48 -15.85 8.13
CA ALA A 332 7.74 -16.32 8.68
C ALA A 332 8.86 -15.27 8.62
N ARG A 333 8.93 -14.49 7.52
CA ARG A 333 9.88 -13.38 7.36
C ARG A 333 9.65 -12.28 8.40
N TYR A 334 8.37 -11.93 8.63
CA TYR A 334 7.98 -10.94 9.64
C TYR A 334 8.37 -11.39 11.05
N LEU A 335 8.12 -12.65 11.39
CA LEU A 335 8.47 -13.21 12.70
C LEU A 335 9.98 -13.24 12.92
N ALA A 336 10.75 -13.62 11.90
CA ALA A 336 12.21 -13.65 11.95
C ALA A 336 12.80 -12.24 12.14
N ALA A 337 12.32 -11.25 11.36
CA ALA A 337 12.80 -9.88 11.44
C ALA A 337 12.46 -9.19 12.78
N THR A 338 11.29 -9.49 13.35
CA THR A 338 10.79 -8.83 14.57
C THR A 338 11.19 -9.55 15.86
N GLY A 339 11.83 -10.73 15.77
CA GLY A 339 12.17 -11.57 16.93
C GLY A 339 10.95 -12.15 17.66
N LEU A 340 9.82 -12.29 16.96
CA LEU A 340 8.56 -12.83 17.51
C LEU A 340 8.31 -14.31 17.16
N GLY A 341 9.24 -14.93 16.43
CA GLY A 341 9.15 -16.30 15.90
C GLY A 341 9.34 -17.41 16.93
#